data_AF-A0A7U9DX20-F1
#
_entry.id   AF-A0A7U9DX20-F1
#
_cell.length_a   1.000
_cell.length_b   1.000
_cell.length_c   1.000
_cell.angle_alpha   90.00
_cell.angle_beta   90.00
_cell.angle_gamma   90.00
#
_symmetry.space_group_name_H-M   'P 1'
#
loop_
_entity.id
_entity.type
_entity.pdbx_description
1 polymer ?
#
loop_
_entity_poly.entity_id
_entity_poly.type
_entity_poly.pdbx_seq_one_letter_code
_entity_poly.pdbx_strand_id
1 'polypeptide(L)'
;MTENTGVKRGGAPESRGRTTIADVVVAKIAGMAARDVRGVHALGSGSARAMGSMRERVPGAGSGRSATRGVSVEVGEVQAAVDLEIVVDYGVPITDVAGEVRENVVSAVERMAGREVVEVNITVSDVKLPDEEEEEEEGQRVQ
;
A
#
# COMPACT_ATOMS: atom_id res chain seq x y z
N MET A 1 -20.72 55.68 24.82
CA MET A 1 -19.53 54.81 24.80
C MET A 1 -20.04 53.42 24.52
N THR A 2 -19.91 52.95 23.28
CA THR A 2 -20.49 51.66 22.86
C THR A 2 -19.42 50.60 23.02
N GLU A 3 -19.57 49.72 24.01
CA GLU A 3 -18.70 48.57 24.21
C GLU A 3 -18.84 47.61 23.03
N ASN A 4 -17.76 47.49 22.27
CA ASN A 4 -17.63 46.52 21.19
C ASN A 4 -17.25 45.17 21.83
N THR A 5 -18.25 44.35 22.15
CA THR A 5 -18.04 42.99 22.65
C THR A 5 -17.47 42.13 21.53
N GLY A 6 -16.14 42.01 21.54
CA GLY A 6 -15.39 41.16 20.63
C GLY A 6 -15.92 39.73 20.68
N VAL A 7 -16.49 39.30 19.56
CA VAL A 7 -16.83 37.91 19.27
C VAL A 7 -15.58 37.07 19.51
N LYS A 8 -15.58 36.24 20.56
CA LYS A 8 -14.53 35.23 20.82
C LYS A 8 -14.58 34.22 19.68
N ARG A 9 -13.80 34.47 18.62
CA ARG A 9 -13.67 33.53 17.50
C ARG A 9 -12.96 32.27 17.99
N GLY A 10 -13.75 31.20 18.10
CA GLY A 10 -13.44 29.79 17.82
C GLY A 10 -12.15 29.20 18.42
N GLY A 11 -12.31 28.10 19.17
CA GLY A 11 -11.21 27.29 19.72
C GLY A 11 -10.16 26.86 18.69
N ALA A 12 -9.08 26.26 19.20
CA ALA A 12 -7.94 25.85 18.39
C ALA A 12 -8.39 25.01 17.17
N PRO A 13 -7.68 25.09 16.02
CA PRO A 13 -8.11 24.45 14.78
C PRO A 13 -8.42 22.95 14.95
N GLU A 14 -7.67 22.25 15.81
CA GLU A 14 -7.89 20.84 16.15
C GLU A 14 -9.26 20.56 16.80
N SER A 15 -9.89 21.54 17.43
CA SER A 15 -11.20 21.39 18.08
C SER A 15 -12.38 21.69 17.15
N ARG A 16 -12.13 21.94 15.85
CA ARG A 16 -13.15 22.38 14.87
C ARG A 16 -13.50 21.33 13.82
N GLY A 17 -13.47 20.04 14.18
CA GLY A 17 -13.95 18.97 13.31
C GLY A 17 -13.46 17.59 13.72
N ARG A 18 -13.75 16.60 12.87
CA ARG A 18 -13.21 15.24 12.97
C ARG A 18 -12.61 14.83 11.64
N THR A 19 -11.38 14.36 11.66
CA THR A 19 -10.70 13.74 10.51
C THR A 19 -10.79 12.23 10.64
N THR A 20 -11.18 11.55 9.57
CA THR A 20 -11.19 10.08 9.49
C THR A 20 -10.46 9.69 8.22
N ILE A 21 -9.56 8.71 8.35
CA ILE A 21 -8.78 8.17 7.23
C ILE A 21 -9.43 6.86 6.85
N ALA A 22 -9.78 6.71 5.57
CA ALA A 22 -10.37 5.48 5.06
C ALA A 22 -9.30 4.38 4.94
N ASP A 23 -9.70 3.13 5.17
CA ASP A 23 -8.82 1.96 5.15
C ASP A 23 -8.04 1.85 3.83
N VAL A 24 -8.70 2.18 2.71
CA VAL A 24 -8.08 2.22 1.37
C VAL A 24 -6.90 3.20 1.29
N VAL A 25 -6.88 4.26 2.09
CA VAL A 25 -5.76 5.21 2.13
C VAL A 25 -4.60 4.61 2.93
N VAL A 26 -4.88 3.95 4.05
CA VAL A 26 -3.85 3.25 4.84
C VAL A 26 -3.24 2.10 4.02
N ALA A 27 -4.06 1.35 3.30
CA ALA A 27 -3.60 0.30 2.39
C ALA A 27 -2.70 0.85 1.27
N LYS A 28 -2.97 2.05 0.75
CA LYS A 28 -2.08 2.70 -0.23
C LYS A 28 -0.74 3.09 0.37
N ILE A 29 -0.74 3.63 1.60
CA ILE A 29 0.49 3.98 2.31
C ILE A 29 1.33 2.73 2.54
N ALA A 30 0.72 1.67 3.08
CA ALA A 30 1.39 0.39 3.33
C ALA A 30 1.92 -0.24 2.02
N GLY A 31 1.11 -0.26 0.96
CA GLY A 31 1.52 -0.80 -0.32
C GLY A 31 2.66 -0.01 -0.99
N MET A 32 2.67 1.31 -0.87
CA MET A 32 3.80 2.11 -1.36
C MET A 32 5.05 1.85 -0.53
N ALA A 33 4.95 1.88 0.80
CA ALA A 33 6.07 1.63 1.68
C ALA A 33 6.68 0.24 1.47
N ALA A 34 5.85 -0.79 1.27
CA ALA A 34 6.35 -2.13 0.97
C ALA A 34 7.12 -2.18 -0.36
N ARG A 35 6.67 -1.47 -1.39
CA ARG A 35 7.34 -1.41 -2.72
C ARG A 35 8.65 -0.62 -2.71
N ASP A 36 8.83 0.30 -1.76
CA ASP A 36 10.06 1.09 -1.66
C ASP A 36 11.23 0.27 -1.10
N VAL A 37 10.98 -0.93 -0.57
CA VAL A 37 12.02 -1.82 -0.06
C VAL A 37 12.68 -2.58 -1.20
N ARG A 38 14.01 -2.54 -1.24
CA ARG A 38 14.80 -3.28 -2.23
C ARG A 38 14.63 -4.79 -2.04
N GLY A 39 14.51 -5.51 -3.15
CA GLY A 39 14.23 -6.95 -3.15
C GLY A 39 12.74 -7.28 -3.15
N VAL A 40 11.84 -6.29 -3.01
CA VAL A 40 10.41 -6.46 -3.31
C VAL A 40 10.19 -6.19 -4.80
N HIS A 41 9.84 -7.23 -5.54
CA HIS A 41 9.53 -7.15 -6.95
C HIS A 41 8.11 -6.61 -7.19
N ALA A 42 7.12 -7.20 -6.52
CA ALA A 42 5.71 -6.86 -6.68
C ALA A 42 4.89 -7.13 -5.41
N LEU A 43 3.67 -6.60 -5.38
CA LEU A 43 2.66 -6.91 -4.34
C LEU A 43 1.47 -7.67 -4.94
N GLY A 44 1.08 -8.73 -4.23
CA GLY A 44 -0.02 -9.65 -4.55
C GLY A 44 0.39 -10.75 -5.53
N SER A 45 -0.28 -11.91 -5.44
CA SER A 45 -0.04 -13.02 -6.36
C SER A 45 -0.23 -12.57 -7.82
N GLY A 46 0.79 -12.85 -8.64
CA GLY A 46 0.90 -12.46 -10.04
C GLY A 46 -0.33 -12.79 -10.89
N SER A 47 -1.13 -11.77 -11.18
CA SER A 47 -2.06 -11.78 -12.32
C SER A 47 -1.36 -11.87 -13.68
N ALA A 48 -0.02 -11.96 -13.73
CA ALA A 48 0.75 -12.16 -14.95
C ALA A 48 0.33 -13.44 -15.69
N ARG A 49 -0.01 -14.54 -14.98
CA ARG A 49 -0.49 -15.77 -15.61
C ARG A 49 -2.00 -15.83 -15.93
N ALA A 50 -2.81 -14.92 -15.37
CA ALA A 50 -4.28 -15.00 -15.47
C ALA A 50 -4.94 -13.86 -16.27
N MET A 51 -4.21 -12.80 -16.63
CA MET A 51 -4.75 -11.69 -17.42
C MET A 51 -4.45 -11.75 -18.92
N GLY A 52 -3.69 -12.74 -19.39
CA GLY A 52 -3.35 -12.92 -20.81
C GLY A 52 -4.51 -13.30 -21.73
N SER A 53 -5.72 -13.58 -21.22
CA SER A 53 -6.83 -14.04 -22.06
C SER A 53 -8.18 -13.31 -21.91
N MET A 54 -8.33 -12.33 -21.01
CA MET A 54 -9.66 -11.70 -20.78
C MET A 54 -9.71 -10.18 -20.55
N ARG A 55 -8.59 -9.44 -20.59
CA ARG A 55 -8.58 -7.99 -20.26
C ARG A 55 -8.77 -7.05 -21.46
N GLU A 56 -9.18 -7.55 -22.62
CA GLU A 56 -9.18 -6.73 -23.84
C GLU A 56 -10.38 -5.78 -24.02
N ARG A 57 -11.34 -5.69 -23.08
CA ARG A 57 -12.60 -4.94 -23.35
C ARG A 57 -13.22 -4.12 -22.21
N VAL A 58 -12.45 -3.51 -21.31
CA VAL A 58 -13.05 -2.50 -20.40
C VAL A 58 -12.18 -1.25 -20.24
N PRO A 59 -12.42 -0.19 -21.05
CA PRO A 59 -11.89 1.15 -20.79
C PRO A 59 -12.50 1.69 -19.48
N GLY A 60 -11.65 2.12 -18.53
CA GLY A 60 -12.09 2.81 -17.30
C GLY A 60 -11.92 2.06 -15.98
N ALA A 61 -11.47 0.80 -15.99
CA ALA A 61 -11.37 -0.04 -14.78
C ALA A 61 -9.95 -0.18 -14.18
N GLY A 62 -8.95 0.56 -14.67
CA GLY A 62 -7.54 0.15 -14.55
C GLY A 62 -6.68 0.81 -13.46
N SER A 63 -6.72 2.13 -13.29
CA SER A 63 -5.57 2.84 -12.68
C SER A 63 -5.54 2.91 -11.14
N GLY A 64 -6.68 2.79 -10.46
CA GLY A 64 -6.74 2.96 -8.99
C GLY A 64 -6.48 1.69 -8.16
N ARG A 65 -6.49 0.51 -8.80
CA ARG A 65 -6.43 -0.81 -8.12
C ARG A 65 -5.02 -1.38 -8.03
N SER A 66 -4.03 -0.66 -8.58
CA SER A 66 -2.66 -1.13 -8.60
C SER A 66 -1.98 -0.98 -7.24
N ALA A 67 -2.17 0.15 -6.54
CA ALA A 67 -1.43 0.46 -5.31
C ALA A 67 -1.82 -0.37 -4.07
N THR A 68 -3.02 -0.95 -4.03
CA THR A 68 -3.52 -1.74 -2.89
C THR A 68 -3.57 -3.24 -3.17
N ARG A 69 -3.08 -3.69 -4.33
CA ARG A 69 -3.05 -5.12 -4.66
C ARG A 69 -2.06 -5.82 -3.73
N GLY A 70 -2.46 -6.97 -3.18
CA GLY A 70 -1.66 -7.71 -2.20
C GLY A 70 -1.55 -7.02 -0.84
N VAL A 71 -2.43 -6.08 -0.54
CA VAL A 71 -2.46 -5.35 0.73
C VAL A 71 -3.87 -5.40 1.29
N SER A 72 -4.02 -6.01 2.46
CA SER A 72 -5.22 -5.90 3.28
C SER A 72 -4.89 -5.10 4.53
N VAL A 73 -5.81 -4.23 4.94
CA VAL A 73 -5.64 -3.45 6.16
C VAL A 73 -6.95 -3.44 6.91
N GLU A 74 -6.87 -3.71 8.20
CA GLU A 74 -7.95 -3.50 9.15
C GLU A 74 -7.58 -2.31 10.04
N VAL A 75 -8.41 -1.26 10.01
CA VAL A 75 -8.15 -0.01 10.74
C VAL A 75 -9.22 0.19 11.81
N GLY A 76 -8.77 0.35 13.05
CA GLY A 76 -9.58 0.84 14.17
C GLY A 76 -9.45 2.36 14.36
N GLU A 77 -10.02 2.87 15.44
CA GLU A 77 -9.94 4.30 15.75
C GLU A 77 -8.52 4.76 16.12
N VAL A 78 -7.68 3.85 16.62
CA VAL A 78 -6.30 4.11 17.07
C VAL A 78 -5.32 3.15 16.42
N GLN A 79 -5.73 1.91 16.17
CA GLN A 79 -4.84 0.82 15.78
C GLN A 79 -5.03 0.41 14.32
N ALA A 80 -4.00 -0.20 13.73
CA ALA A 80 -4.05 -0.80 12.39
C ALA A 80 -3.33 -2.15 12.37
N ALA A 81 -3.93 -3.13 11.70
CA ALA A 81 -3.30 -4.41 11.35
C ALA A 81 -3.16 -4.47 9.82
N VAL A 82 -2.00 -4.95 9.34
CA VAL A 82 -1.66 -4.94 7.91
C VAL A 82 -1.25 -6.35 7.48
N ASP A 83 -1.88 -6.88 6.44
CA ASP A 83 -1.46 -8.11 5.79
C ASP A 83 -0.94 -7.78 4.38
N LEU A 84 0.27 -8.26 4.10
CA LEU A 84 0.97 -8.06 2.84
C LEU A 84 1.22 -9.41 2.17
N GLU A 85 0.99 -9.44 0.87
CA GLU A 85 1.44 -10.51 -0.01
C GLU A 85 2.45 -9.92 -1.00
N ILE A 86 3.66 -10.48 -1.04
CA ILE A 86 4.78 -9.93 -1.81
C ILE A 86 5.42 -10.99 -2.71
N VAL A 87 5.94 -10.53 -3.85
CA VAL A 87 6.89 -11.28 -4.69
C VAL A 87 8.25 -10.65 -4.49
N VAL A 88 9.28 -11.46 -4.27
CA VAL A 88 10.65 -10.99 -4.01
C VAL A 88 11.60 -11.37 -5.14
N ASP A 89 12.69 -10.63 -5.29
CA ASP A 89 13.70 -10.92 -6.31
C ASP A 89 14.52 -12.18 -5.94
N TYR A 90 14.93 -12.97 -6.93
CA TYR A 90 15.86 -14.08 -6.69
C TYR A 90 17.21 -13.57 -6.14
N GLY A 91 17.77 -14.32 -5.19
CA GLY A 91 19.10 -14.05 -4.63
C GLY A 91 19.13 -13.09 -3.44
N VAL A 92 17.97 -12.59 -2.98
CA VAL A 92 17.89 -11.79 -1.75
C VAL A 92 17.53 -12.65 -0.53
N PRO A 93 18.07 -12.36 0.66
CA PRO A 93 17.64 -13.01 1.90
C PRO A 93 16.21 -12.59 2.26
N ILE A 94 15.26 -13.52 2.08
CA ILE A 94 13.82 -13.26 2.26
C ILE A 94 13.49 -12.74 3.67
N THR A 95 14.17 -13.25 4.70
CA THR A 95 13.96 -12.80 6.09
C THR A 95 14.33 -11.34 6.29
N ASP A 96 15.39 -10.87 5.64
CA ASP A 96 15.89 -9.51 5.78
C ASP A 96 14.96 -8.56 5.02
N VAL A 97 14.56 -8.92 3.79
CA VAL A 97 13.57 -8.17 3.02
C VAL A 97 12.25 -8.06 3.78
N ALA A 98 11.75 -9.17 4.36
CA ALA A 98 10.53 -9.14 5.15
C ALA A 98 10.67 -8.28 6.43
N GLY A 99 11.85 -8.25 7.05
CA GLY A 99 12.18 -7.34 8.16
C GLY A 99 12.12 -5.88 7.74
N GLU A 100 12.82 -5.53 6.65
CA GLU A 100 12.84 -4.17 6.10
C GLU A 100 11.45 -3.69 5.67
N VAL A 101 10.66 -4.54 5.01
CA VAL A 101 9.26 -4.24 4.65
C VAL A 101 8.43 -3.93 5.88
N ARG A 102 8.57 -4.75 6.94
CA ARG A 102 7.83 -4.58 8.19
C ARG A 102 8.15 -3.23 8.83
N GLU A 103 9.44 -2.90 8.96
CA GLU A 103 9.89 -1.63 9.53
C GLU A 103 9.40 -0.43 8.71
N ASN A 104 9.51 -0.49 7.38
CA ASN A 104 9.12 0.62 6.53
C ASN A 104 7.61 0.87 6.56
N VAL A 105 6.80 -0.21 6.55
CA VAL A 105 5.34 -0.13 6.60
C VAL A 105 4.87 0.43 7.93
N VAL A 106 5.39 -0.08 9.06
CA VAL A 106 5.08 0.45 10.40
C VAL A 106 5.36 1.94 10.44
N SER A 107 6.58 2.33 10.04
CA SER A 107 6.99 3.73 10.12
C SER A 107 6.19 4.64 9.20
N ALA A 108 5.82 4.20 8.00
CA ALA A 108 5.01 4.99 7.08
C ALA A 108 3.58 5.18 7.60
N VAL A 109 2.92 4.11 8.06
CA VAL A 109 1.54 4.16 8.55
C VAL A 109 1.44 5.01 9.82
N GLU A 110 2.36 4.83 10.77
CA GLU A 110 2.36 5.62 12.02
C GLU A 110 2.57 7.10 11.75
N ARG A 111 3.55 7.46 10.90
CA ARG A 111 3.86 8.87 10.59
C ARG A 111 2.77 9.55 9.77
N MET A 112 2.18 8.85 8.81
CA MET A 112 1.26 9.47 7.84
C MET A 112 -0.21 9.35 8.24
N ALA A 113 -0.60 8.25 8.89
CA ALA A 113 -2.00 8.00 9.29
C ALA A 113 -2.25 8.21 10.79
N GLY A 114 -1.20 8.36 11.60
CA GLY A 114 -1.35 8.54 13.05
C GLY A 114 -2.06 7.36 13.72
N ARG A 115 -1.81 6.14 13.21
CA ARG A 115 -2.34 4.88 13.72
C ARG A 115 -1.21 4.04 14.26
N GLU A 116 -1.39 3.49 15.45
CA GLU A 116 -0.49 2.50 16.05
C GLU A 116 -0.59 1.18 15.27
N VAL A 117 0.52 0.68 14.74
CA VAL A 117 0.50 -0.59 13.99
C VAL A 117 0.73 -1.73 14.97
N VAL A 118 -0.30 -2.57 15.17
CA VAL A 118 -0.23 -3.69 16.12
C VAL A 118 0.53 -4.87 15.53
N GLU A 119 0.32 -5.13 14.24
CA GLU A 119 1.00 -6.20 13.51
C GLU A 119 1.10 -5.90 12.02
N VAL A 120 2.11 -6.49 11.39
CA VAL A 120 2.27 -6.53 9.94
C VAL A 120 2.58 -7.97 9.56
N ASN A 121 1.65 -8.66 8.92
CA ASN A 121 1.88 -10.03 8.45
C ASN A 121 2.34 -9.98 6.99
N ILE A 122 3.35 -10.79 6.65
CA ILE A 122 3.94 -10.80 5.30
C ILE A 122 3.93 -12.24 4.81
N THR A 123 3.25 -12.46 3.69
CA THR A 123 3.26 -13.70 2.92
C THR A 123 4.11 -13.47 1.68
N VAL A 124 5.14 -14.30 1.48
CA VAL A 124 5.93 -14.28 0.25
C VAL A 124 5.32 -15.32 -0.69
N SER A 125 4.64 -14.87 -1.74
CA SER A 125 3.85 -15.74 -2.61
C SER A 125 4.61 -16.25 -3.83
N ASP A 126 5.66 -15.54 -4.25
CA ASP A 126 6.51 -15.97 -5.37
C ASP A 126 7.93 -15.37 -5.27
N VAL A 127 8.85 -15.92 -6.07
CA VAL A 127 10.23 -15.40 -6.24
C VAL A 127 10.45 -15.14 -7.72
N LYS A 128 10.74 -13.90 -8.10
CA LYS A 128 11.04 -13.54 -9.49
C LYS A 128 12.38 -14.14 -9.89
N LEU A 129 12.37 -15.06 -10.86
CA LEU A 129 13.57 -15.62 -11.45
C LEU A 129 14.09 -14.69 -12.57
N PRO A 130 15.43 -14.60 -12.77
CA PRO A 130 16.02 -13.72 -13.78
C PRO A 130 15.59 -14.08 -15.22
N ASP A 131 15.30 -15.36 -15.49
CA ASP A 131 14.95 -15.85 -16.82
C ASP A 131 13.47 -15.62 -17.19
N GLU A 132 12.65 -15.14 -16.25
CA GLU A 132 11.22 -14.84 -16.48
C GLU A 132 11.01 -13.43 -17.09
N GLU A 133 12.07 -12.71 -17.47
CA GLU A 133 11.96 -11.40 -18.14
C GLU A 133 11.57 -11.53 -19.64
N GLU A 134 11.93 -12.63 -20.31
CA GLU A 134 11.77 -12.76 -21.77
C GLU A 134 10.32 -12.99 -22.23
N GLU A 135 9.47 -13.62 -21.41
CA GLU A 135 8.11 -13.99 -21.83
C GLU A 135 7.09 -12.83 -21.77
N GLU A 136 7.34 -11.80 -20.95
CA GLU A 136 6.39 -10.67 -20.77
C GLU A 136 6.57 -9.56 -21.81
N GLU A 137 7.79 -9.32 -22.31
CA GLU A 137 8.06 -8.30 -23.34
C GLU A 137 7.72 -8.77 -24.77
N GLU A 138 7.86 -10.06 -25.08
CA GLU A 138 7.58 -10.60 -26.42
C GLU A 138 6.09 -10.58 -26.77
N GLY A 139 5.21 -10.79 -25.78
CA GLY A 139 3.76 -10.71 -25.97
C GLY A 139 3.24 -9.30 -26.29
N GLN A 140 4.03 -8.25 -26.04
CA GLN A 140 3.65 -6.86 -26.30
C GLN A 140 4.09 -6.35 -27.69
N ARG A 141 5.00 -7.04 -28.38
CA ARG A 141 5.53 -6.61 -29.70
C ARG A 141 4.95 -7.35 -30.90
N VAL A 142 4.14 -8.39 -30.69
CA VAL A 142 3.38 -9.07 -31.75
C VAL A 142 1.89 -8.67 -31.72
N GLN A 143 1.61 -7.41 -32.03
CA GLN A 143 0.31 -6.96 -32.54
C GLN A 143 0.47 -5.90 -33.62
#